data_AF-A0A1G6Q113-F1
#
_entry.id   AF-A0A1G6Q113-F1
#
_cell.length_a   1.000
_cell.length_b   1.000
_cell.length_c   1.000
_cell.angle_alpha   90.00
_cell.angle_beta   90.00
_cell.angle_gamma   90.00
#
_symmetry.space_group_name_H-M   'P 1'
#
loop_
_entity.id
_entity.type
_entity.pdbx_description
1 polymer ?
#
loop_
_entity_poly.entity_id
_entity_poly.type
_entity_poly.pdbx_seq_one_letter_code
_entity_poly.pdbx_strand_id
1 'polypeptide(L)'
;MTTFLSGSAYPTADENIAQVFCRFSPSSDSKAKSPATATGTVPNEPHRDGQPGALQTFTFRATLSTLFPLSIRTTAQAVICAVKAMTQPLRIDFVSDIACPWCAIGLSSLQMALTRLGDAVDAEIVVHPFELNPEMPPGGEAIVDYVGKKYGRTPAQVAEAQVMIRERGASVGFEFGPRNRIYNTFDAHRLLQWAAIEGKQVPLKLALLRAYHGEGKDPSNHDVLVDAAESVGLNAAEARKVLQGNNYADEVRAEEGQYQSMGIQSVPAIIFNNRYLVSGGQPVEAFEQAIQQILAEA
;
A
#
# COMPACT_ATOMS: atom_id res chain seq x y z
N MET A 1 -46.66 1.24 26.25
CA MET A 1 -46.74 2.29 25.22
C MET A 1 -45.60 3.26 25.43
N THR A 2 -44.45 3.00 24.81
CA THR A 2 -43.41 4.03 24.62
C THR A 2 -42.60 3.60 23.40
N THR A 3 -42.71 4.40 22.35
CA THR A 3 -42.19 4.18 21.00
C THR A 3 -40.70 4.53 20.97
N PHE A 4 -39.83 3.62 20.52
CA PHE A 4 -38.45 3.93 20.16
C PHE A 4 -38.37 4.20 18.66
N LEU A 5 -38.01 5.43 18.31
CA LEU A 5 -37.76 5.86 16.93
C LEU A 5 -36.39 5.36 16.47
N SER A 6 -36.37 4.81 15.27
CA SER A 6 -35.20 4.40 14.49
C SER A 6 -34.32 5.60 14.13
N GLY A 7 -33.05 5.56 14.54
CA GLY A 7 -32.00 6.47 14.07
C GLY A 7 -31.09 5.75 13.07
N SER A 8 -31.18 6.14 11.80
CA SER A 8 -30.17 5.87 10.77
C SER A 8 -28.88 6.59 11.16
N ALA A 9 -27.78 5.84 11.32
CA ALA A 9 -26.47 6.41 11.63
C ALA A 9 -25.55 6.26 10.40
N TYR A 10 -25.69 7.17 9.46
CA TYR A 10 -24.61 7.62 8.58
C TYR A 10 -24.59 9.14 8.65
N PRO A 11 -23.56 9.77 9.26
CA PRO A 11 -23.46 11.22 9.23
C PRO A 11 -23.17 11.70 7.81
N THR A 12 -23.88 12.74 7.40
CA THR A 12 -23.67 13.52 6.18
C THR A 12 -22.30 14.20 6.20
N ALA A 13 -21.70 14.38 5.02
CA ALA A 13 -20.28 14.66 4.80
C ALA A 13 -19.72 16.01 5.31
N ASP A 14 -20.43 16.78 6.14
CA ASP A 14 -20.03 18.15 6.51
C ASP A 14 -19.73 18.40 8.00
N GLU A 15 -19.83 17.41 8.90
CA GLU A 15 -19.67 17.67 10.36
C GLU A 15 -18.53 16.92 11.09
N ASN A 16 -17.60 16.21 10.43
CA ASN A 16 -16.69 15.32 11.19
C ASN A 16 -15.20 15.27 10.81
N ILE A 17 -14.64 16.35 10.25
CA ILE A 17 -13.18 16.40 9.99
C ILE A 17 -12.36 16.49 11.30
N ALA A 18 -12.94 17.01 12.40
CA ALA A 18 -12.22 17.22 13.66
C ALA A 18 -12.01 15.95 14.53
N GLN A 19 -12.68 14.81 14.23
CA GLN A 19 -12.56 13.58 15.03
C GLN A 19 -11.52 12.58 14.50
N VAL A 20 -10.78 12.92 13.44
CA VAL A 20 -9.89 11.99 12.71
C VAL A 20 -8.55 11.72 13.41
N PHE A 21 -8.29 12.27 14.60
CA PHE A 21 -6.96 12.20 15.23
C PHE A 21 -6.91 11.32 16.49
N CYS A 22 -6.92 9.99 16.30
CA CYS A 22 -6.38 9.08 17.32
C CYS A 22 -4.87 9.00 17.17
N ARG A 23 -4.14 9.53 18.16
CA ARG A 23 -2.68 9.52 18.22
C ARG A 23 -2.19 8.09 18.45
N PHE A 24 -1.78 7.43 17.38
CA PHE A 24 -1.18 6.11 17.47
C PHE A 24 0.25 6.24 18.02
N SER A 25 0.58 5.53 19.10
CA SER A 25 1.92 5.57 19.72
C SER A 25 2.45 4.14 19.85
N PRO A 26 3.47 3.74 19.07
CA PRO A 26 4.15 2.46 19.30
C PRO A 26 5.16 2.60 20.44
N SER A 27 5.09 1.69 21.42
CA SER A 27 6.03 1.58 22.54
C SER A 27 7.43 1.21 22.06
N SER A 28 8.42 2.05 22.37
CA SER A 28 9.83 1.80 22.09
C SER A 28 10.46 0.89 23.15
N ASP A 29 10.89 -0.31 22.78
CA ASP A 29 11.92 -1.05 23.50
C ASP A 29 12.63 -2.05 22.58
N SER A 30 13.79 -1.67 22.04
CA SER A 30 14.94 -2.58 21.94
C SER A 30 16.22 -1.80 21.63
N LYS A 31 17.23 -2.04 22.48
CA LYS A 31 18.51 -1.34 22.53
C LYS A 31 19.44 -1.84 21.43
N ALA A 32 20.05 -0.89 20.72
CA ALA A 32 21.23 -1.09 19.88
C ALA A 32 22.42 -1.60 20.71
N LYS A 33 23.19 -2.54 20.16
CA LYS A 33 24.54 -2.87 20.64
C LYS A 33 25.44 -3.28 19.47
N SER A 34 26.43 -2.44 19.19
CA SER A 34 27.70 -2.74 18.50
C SER A 34 28.72 -1.71 19.07
N PRO A 35 30.05 -1.93 19.11
CA PRO A 35 30.84 -2.62 18.08
C PRO A 35 31.98 -3.53 18.61
N ALA A 36 32.61 -4.29 17.71
CA ALA A 36 33.93 -4.86 17.95
C ALA A 36 34.83 -4.65 16.73
N THR A 37 35.92 -3.94 16.98
CA THR A 37 37.06 -3.61 16.11
C THR A 37 37.95 -4.85 15.93
N ALA A 38 38.47 -5.10 14.74
CA ALA A 38 39.57 -6.03 14.53
C ALA A 38 40.62 -5.42 13.59
N THR A 39 41.80 -5.19 14.15
CA THR A 39 43.06 -4.85 13.50
C THR A 39 43.77 -6.12 13.03
N GLY A 40 44.49 -6.06 11.91
CA GLY A 40 45.40 -7.10 11.47
C GLY A 40 46.42 -6.59 10.44
N THR A 41 47.71 -6.72 10.77
CA THR A 41 48.87 -6.37 9.94
C THR A 41 49.67 -7.62 9.55
N VAL A 42 49.90 -7.78 8.23
CA VAL A 42 51.04 -8.26 7.39
C VAL A 42 51.97 -9.41 7.86
N PRO A 43 52.52 -10.22 6.93
CA PRO A 43 53.90 -9.96 6.44
C PRO A 43 54.16 -10.14 4.90
N ASN A 44 55.16 -9.36 4.43
CA ASN A 44 55.99 -9.43 3.18
C ASN A 44 56.65 -10.83 3.01
N GLU A 45 57.20 -11.34 1.89
CA GLU A 45 57.76 -10.92 0.57
C GLU A 45 58.02 -12.26 -0.23
N PRO A 46 58.74 -12.42 -1.39
CA PRO A 46 59.63 -11.50 -2.14
C PRO A 46 59.49 -11.47 -3.70
N HIS A 47 60.27 -10.54 -4.27
CA HIS A 47 60.64 -10.18 -5.65
C HIS A 47 61.00 -11.27 -6.68
N ARG A 48 60.78 -10.95 -7.97
CA ARG A 48 61.76 -10.95 -9.10
C ARG A 48 61.20 -10.20 -10.33
N ASP A 49 61.83 -9.08 -10.70
CA ASP A 49 62.64 -8.82 -11.93
C ASP A 49 61.86 -8.97 -13.27
N GLY A 50 61.85 -8.06 -14.25
CA GLY A 50 62.67 -6.89 -14.56
C GLY A 50 62.06 -5.99 -15.66
N GLN A 51 62.62 -4.79 -15.75
CA GLN A 51 62.31 -3.56 -16.52
C GLN A 51 62.67 -3.60 -18.05
N PRO A 52 62.68 -2.49 -18.84
CA PRO A 52 61.85 -1.25 -18.91
C PRO A 52 61.54 -0.74 -20.36
N GLY A 53 60.78 0.37 -20.46
CA GLY A 53 60.84 1.33 -21.59
C GLY A 53 59.46 1.87 -21.99
N ALA A 54 59.18 3.15 -22.26
CA ALA A 54 59.95 4.39 -22.29
C ALA A 54 58.95 5.56 -22.16
N LEU A 55 59.42 6.70 -21.66
CA LEU A 55 58.69 7.97 -21.63
C LEU A 55 58.42 8.51 -23.04
N GLN A 56 57.24 9.08 -23.27
CA GLN A 56 57.08 10.18 -24.22
C GLN A 56 56.25 11.30 -23.60
N THR A 57 56.94 12.40 -23.36
CA THR A 57 56.41 13.71 -23.00
C THR A 57 55.96 14.40 -24.29
N PHE A 58 54.71 14.84 -24.37
CA PHE A 58 54.28 15.82 -25.37
C PHE A 58 53.82 17.09 -24.67
N THR A 59 54.63 18.14 -24.84
CA THR A 59 54.26 19.52 -24.55
C THR A 59 53.57 20.11 -25.77
N PHE A 60 52.35 20.62 -25.61
CA PHE A 60 51.76 21.59 -26.52
C PHE A 60 51.32 22.83 -25.74
N ARG A 61 51.75 23.99 -26.21
CA ARG A 61 51.44 25.33 -25.69
C ARG A 61 50.90 26.16 -26.85
N ALA A 62 49.71 26.73 -26.68
CA ALA A 62 49.20 27.99 -27.31
C ALA A 62 47.68 28.07 -27.07
N THR A 63 47.21 28.84 -26.09
CA THR A 63 46.61 30.19 -26.25
C THR A 63 45.40 30.27 -27.19
N LEU A 64 44.21 30.55 -26.65
CA LEU A 64 43.53 31.81 -26.92
C LEU A 64 42.33 32.03 -25.97
N SER A 65 42.24 33.28 -25.53
CA SER A 65 41.16 33.88 -24.77
C SER A 65 39.84 33.88 -25.53
N THR A 66 38.76 33.39 -24.92
CA THR A 66 37.40 33.84 -25.20
C THR A 66 36.61 33.91 -23.90
N LEU A 67 36.38 35.14 -23.45
CA LEU A 67 35.31 35.49 -22.53
C LEU A 67 33.97 35.11 -23.18
N PHE A 68 33.23 34.18 -22.58
CA PHE A 68 31.81 33.97 -22.85
C PHE A 68 31.04 34.14 -21.53
N PRO A 69 29.87 34.80 -21.57
CA PRO A 69 29.18 35.24 -20.37
C PRO A 69 28.65 34.05 -19.58
N LEU A 70 28.52 34.27 -18.27
CA LEU A 70 27.88 33.40 -17.30
C LEU A 70 26.41 33.18 -17.70
N SER A 71 26.18 32.27 -18.65
CA SER A 71 24.85 31.78 -18.99
C SER A 71 24.40 30.93 -17.81
N ILE A 72 23.31 31.36 -17.18
CA ILE A 72 22.57 30.59 -16.19
C ILE A 72 22.08 29.32 -16.90
N ARG A 73 22.93 28.30 -16.94
CA ARG A 73 22.52 26.92 -17.19
C ARG A 73 21.90 26.45 -15.89
N THR A 74 20.63 26.76 -15.69
CA THR A 74 19.81 25.95 -14.77
C THR A 74 19.78 24.57 -15.42
N THR A 75 20.70 23.69 -15.01
CA THR A 75 20.72 22.32 -15.50
C THR A 75 19.42 21.66 -15.06
N ALA A 76 18.84 20.81 -15.92
CA ALA A 76 17.67 20.02 -15.54
C ALA A 76 17.90 19.30 -14.19
N GLN A 77 19.16 18.90 -13.91
CA GLN A 77 19.59 18.36 -12.63
C GLN A 77 19.35 19.29 -11.43
N ALA A 78 19.63 20.60 -11.54
CA ALA A 78 19.40 21.56 -10.46
C ALA A 78 17.90 21.80 -10.23
N VAL A 79 17.08 21.80 -11.29
CA VAL A 79 15.61 21.86 -11.19
C VAL A 79 15.07 20.57 -10.57
N ILE A 80 15.53 19.40 -11.01
CA ILE A 80 15.14 18.10 -10.44
C ILE A 80 15.53 18.00 -8.96
N CYS A 81 16.72 18.47 -8.57
CA CYS A 81 17.14 18.52 -7.17
C CYS A 81 16.31 19.53 -6.34
N ALA A 82 15.90 20.66 -6.92
CA ALA A 82 15.05 21.64 -6.23
C ALA A 82 13.58 21.17 -6.11
N VAL A 83 13.04 20.48 -7.11
CA VAL A 83 11.70 19.86 -7.06
C VAL A 83 11.67 18.74 -6.02
N LYS A 84 12.71 17.89 -5.95
CA LYS A 84 12.88 16.90 -4.88
C LYS A 84 13.01 17.49 -3.47
N ALA A 85 13.39 18.77 -3.36
CA ALA A 85 13.46 19.46 -2.08
C ALA A 85 12.12 20.07 -1.64
N MET A 86 11.09 20.07 -2.51
CA MET A 86 9.74 20.57 -2.20
C MET A 86 8.70 19.45 -2.05
N THR A 87 9.00 18.24 -2.52
CA THR A 87 8.15 17.04 -2.33
C THR A 87 8.32 16.51 -0.91
N GLN A 88 7.24 16.48 -0.12
CA GLN A 88 7.30 15.91 1.22
C GLN A 88 7.07 14.39 1.19
N PRO A 89 7.94 13.57 1.81
CA PRO A 89 7.75 12.14 1.88
C PRO A 89 6.57 11.80 2.80
N LEU A 90 5.70 10.89 2.35
CA LEU A 90 4.51 10.45 3.09
C LEU A 90 4.39 8.94 3.04
N ARG A 91 4.60 8.28 4.19
CA ARG A 91 4.33 6.85 4.32
C ARG A 91 2.86 6.63 4.63
N ILE A 92 2.23 5.68 3.93
CA ILE A 92 0.84 5.31 4.10
C ILE A 92 0.74 3.79 4.27
N ASP A 93 0.52 3.34 5.50
CA ASP A 93 0.22 1.94 5.80
C ASP A 93 -1.29 1.70 5.63
N PHE A 94 -1.68 0.92 4.62
CA PHE A 94 -3.05 0.62 4.23
C PHE A 94 -3.44 -0.80 4.65
N VAL A 95 -3.99 -0.94 5.86
CA VAL A 95 -4.47 -2.23 6.40
C VAL A 95 -5.79 -2.59 5.76
N SER A 96 -5.86 -3.76 5.11
CA SER A 96 -6.94 -4.06 4.17
C SER A 96 -7.21 -5.54 3.97
N ASP A 97 -8.46 -5.89 3.71
CA ASP A 97 -8.88 -7.21 3.20
C ASP A 97 -9.26 -7.13 1.71
N ILE A 98 -9.07 -8.21 0.95
CA ILE A 98 -9.64 -8.39 -0.39
C ILE A 98 -11.17 -8.54 -0.29
N ALA A 99 -11.70 -9.14 0.79
CA ALA A 99 -13.14 -9.37 0.93
C ALA A 99 -13.95 -8.10 1.21
N CYS A 100 -13.29 -6.98 1.53
CA CYS A 100 -13.91 -5.75 1.99
C CYS A 100 -14.19 -4.78 0.82
N PRO A 101 -15.46 -4.50 0.48
CA PRO A 101 -15.79 -3.55 -0.59
C PRO A 101 -15.33 -2.12 -0.28
N TRP A 102 -15.29 -1.73 1.00
CA TRP A 102 -14.80 -0.41 1.39
C TRP A 102 -13.28 -0.27 1.23
N CYS A 103 -12.52 -1.37 1.19
CA CYS A 103 -11.10 -1.34 0.86
C CYS A 103 -10.87 -0.98 -0.61
N ALA A 104 -11.72 -1.47 -1.52
CA ALA A 104 -11.68 -1.06 -2.93
C ALA A 104 -11.98 0.44 -3.08
N ILE A 105 -13.08 0.91 -2.47
CA ILE A 105 -13.45 2.34 -2.51
C ILE A 105 -12.36 3.20 -1.86
N GLY A 106 -11.85 2.80 -0.69
CA GLY A 106 -10.84 3.56 0.05
C GLY A 106 -9.51 3.66 -0.70
N LEU A 107 -9.02 2.56 -1.27
CA LEU A 107 -7.77 2.58 -2.04
C LEU A 107 -7.91 3.42 -3.31
N SER A 108 -9.02 3.28 -4.05
CA SER A 108 -9.30 4.13 -5.23
C SER A 108 -9.39 5.61 -4.86
N SER A 109 -10.09 5.92 -3.76
CA SER A 109 -10.21 7.31 -3.27
C SER A 109 -8.86 7.90 -2.89
N LEU A 110 -8.03 7.13 -2.17
CA LEU A 110 -6.69 7.54 -1.77
C LEU A 110 -5.80 7.79 -2.99
N GLN A 111 -5.82 6.90 -3.99
CA GLN A 111 -5.03 7.09 -5.22
C GLN A 111 -5.48 8.32 -6.02
N MET A 112 -6.78 8.58 -6.07
CA MET A 112 -7.30 9.80 -6.70
C MET A 112 -6.85 11.06 -5.95
N ALA A 113 -6.88 11.04 -4.61
CA ALA A 113 -6.41 12.16 -3.78
C ALA A 113 -4.92 12.43 -4.01
N LEU A 114 -4.08 11.39 -3.99
CA LEU A 114 -2.65 11.50 -4.27
C LEU A 114 -2.38 12.03 -5.69
N THR A 115 -3.17 11.59 -6.67
CA THR A 115 -3.07 12.10 -8.06
C THR A 115 -3.40 13.60 -8.13
N ARG A 116 -4.42 14.05 -7.40
CA ARG A 116 -4.81 15.48 -7.37
C ARG A 116 -3.78 16.35 -6.62
N LEU A 117 -3.15 15.81 -5.58
CA LEU A 117 -2.07 16.48 -4.86
C LEU A 117 -0.78 16.56 -5.67
N GLY A 118 -0.58 15.64 -6.62
CA GLY A 118 0.53 15.66 -7.58
C GLY A 118 1.89 15.68 -6.89
N ASP A 119 2.83 16.47 -7.45
CA ASP A 119 4.21 16.55 -6.98
C ASP A 119 4.37 17.22 -5.60
N ALA A 120 3.28 17.62 -4.93
CA ALA A 120 3.37 18.11 -3.56
C ALA A 120 3.75 16.99 -2.56
N VAL A 121 3.49 15.72 -2.93
CA VAL A 121 3.62 14.56 -2.05
C VAL A 121 4.40 13.44 -2.72
N ASP A 122 5.45 12.96 -2.06
CA ASP A 122 6.14 11.72 -2.43
C ASP A 122 5.59 10.58 -1.56
N ALA A 123 4.48 9.98 -2.01
CA ALA A 123 3.72 9.01 -1.23
C ALA A 123 4.17 7.55 -1.48
N GLU A 124 4.45 6.83 -0.40
CA GLU A 124 4.66 5.38 -0.39
C GLU A 124 3.45 4.69 0.24
N ILE A 125 2.70 3.92 -0.56
CA ILE A 125 1.62 3.07 -0.03
C ILE A 125 2.16 1.67 0.20
N VAL A 126 2.02 1.19 1.44
CA VAL A 126 2.29 -0.20 1.82
C VAL A 126 0.97 -0.85 2.25
N VAL A 127 0.62 -1.98 1.64
CA VAL A 127 -0.62 -2.70 1.96
C VAL A 127 -0.32 -3.76 3.01
N HIS A 128 -1.16 -3.81 4.03
CA HIS A 128 -1.00 -4.77 5.14
C HIS A 128 -2.21 -5.72 5.23
N PRO A 129 -1.99 -7.00 5.55
CA PRO A 129 -3.03 -8.01 5.58
C PRO A 129 -3.98 -7.81 6.76
N PHE A 130 -5.25 -8.07 6.50
CA PHE A 130 -6.30 -8.24 7.50
C PHE A 130 -7.36 -9.16 6.89
N GLU A 131 -7.71 -10.25 7.57
CA GLU A 131 -8.85 -11.08 7.19
C GLU A 131 -10.09 -10.73 8.02
N LEU A 132 -11.16 -10.28 7.36
CA LEU A 132 -12.47 -10.13 7.99
C LEU A 132 -13.08 -11.49 8.36
N ASN A 133 -12.68 -12.54 7.65
CA ASN A 133 -13.29 -13.87 7.70
C ASN A 133 -12.22 -14.98 7.62
N PRO A 134 -11.25 -15.04 8.56
CA PRO A 134 -10.13 -16.00 8.50
C PRO A 134 -10.60 -17.46 8.52
N GLU A 135 -11.73 -17.72 9.19
CA GLU A 135 -12.34 -19.06 9.30
C GLU A 135 -13.36 -19.37 8.18
N MET A 136 -13.38 -18.59 7.09
CA MET A 136 -14.32 -18.82 5.98
C MET A 136 -14.05 -20.21 5.34
N PRO A 137 -15.05 -21.10 5.25
CA PRO A 137 -14.83 -22.46 4.76
C PRO A 137 -14.49 -22.51 3.26
N PRO A 138 -13.90 -23.62 2.78
CA PRO A 138 -13.71 -23.87 1.35
C PRO A 138 -15.02 -23.71 0.55
N GLY A 139 -14.93 -23.03 -0.60
CA GLY A 139 -16.09 -22.68 -1.42
C GLY A 139 -16.92 -21.50 -0.90
N GLY A 140 -16.61 -20.96 0.29
CA GLY A 140 -17.21 -19.75 0.83
C GLY A 140 -18.66 -19.88 1.30
N GLU A 141 -19.31 -18.74 1.53
CA GLU A 141 -20.72 -18.64 1.92
C GLU A 141 -21.47 -17.67 1.00
N ALA A 142 -22.79 -17.86 0.85
CA ALA A 142 -23.63 -16.89 0.15
C ALA A 142 -23.64 -15.55 0.90
N ILE A 143 -23.50 -14.43 0.18
CA ILE A 143 -23.39 -13.09 0.78
C ILE A 143 -24.57 -12.78 1.69
N VAL A 144 -25.80 -13.06 1.23
CA VAL A 144 -27.02 -12.74 1.99
C VAL A 144 -27.05 -13.52 3.30
N ASP A 145 -26.74 -14.81 3.26
CA ASP A 145 -26.73 -15.67 4.44
C ASP A 145 -25.63 -15.24 5.40
N TYR A 146 -24.41 -15.02 4.90
CA TYR A 146 -23.27 -14.60 5.71
C TYR A 146 -23.51 -13.25 6.38
N VAL A 147 -23.96 -12.25 5.61
CA VAL A 147 -24.21 -10.90 6.12
C VAL A 147 -25.41 -10.89 7.07
N GLY A 148 -26.42 -11.74 6.83
CA GLY A 148 -27.53 -11.96 7.75
C GLY A 148 -27.07 -12.54 9.09
N LYS A 149 -26.26 -13.60 9.07
CA LYS A 149 -25.69 -14.22 10.29
C LYS A 149 -24.79 -13.26 11.07
N LYS A 150 -23.86 -12.59 10.38
CA LYS A 150 -22.81 -11.76 11.02
C LYS A 150 -23.31 -10.39 11.48
N TYR A 151 -24.18 -9.76 10.71
CA TYR A 151 -24.59 -8.37 10.94
C TYR A 151 -26.10 -8.20 11.22
N GLY A 152 -26.87 -9.29 11.27
CA GLY A 152 -28.31 -9.24 11.54
C GLY A 152 -29.13 -8.53 10.46
N ARG A 153 -28.66 -8.53 9.20
CA ARG A 153 -29.30 -7.80 8.10
C ARG A 153 -30.29 -8.67 7.33
N THR A 154 -31.39 -8.05 6.90
CA THR A 154 -32.34 -8.68 5.99
C THR A 154 -31.82 -8.68 4.54
N PRO A 155 -32.34 -9.55 3.65
CA PRO A 155 -31.98 -9.52 2.24
C PRO A 155 -32.17 -8.15 1.57
N ALA A 156 -33.22 -7.41 1.96
CA ALA A 156 -33.48 -6.07 1.46
C ALA A 156 -32.40 -5.06 1.89
N GLN A 157 -31.97 -5.10 3.16
CA GLN A 157 -30.89 -4.25 3.67
C GLN A 157 -29.54 -4.58 3.02
N VAL A 158 -29.30 -5.86 2.70
CA VAL A 158 -28.11 -6.28 1.94
C VAL A 158 -28.15 -5.69 0.53
N ALA A 159 -29.30 -5.77 -0.16
CA ALA A 159 -29.47 -5.21 -1.49
C ALA A 159 -29.28 -3.68 -1.52
N GLU A 160 -29.85 -2.96 -0.55
CA GLU A 160 -29.69 -1.51 -0.38
C GLU A 160 -28.21 -1.13 -0.16
N ALA A 161 -27.52 -1.84 0.74
CA ALA A 161 -26.10 -1.62 0.97
C ALA A 161 -25.25 -1.87 -0.30
N GLN A 162 -25.62 -2.86 -1.11
CA GLN A 162 -24.94 -3.12 -2.38
C GLN A 162 -25.17 -2.02 -3.42
N VAL A 163 -26.35 -1.38 -3.45
CA VAL A 163 -26.59 -0.20 -4.30
C VAL A 163 -25.67 0.94 -3.89
N MET A 164 -25.65 1.29 -2.60
CA MET A 164 -24.76 2.32 -2.05
C MET A 164 -23.28 2.05 -2.36
N ILE A 165 -22.82 0.81 -2.21
CA ILE A 165 -21.43 0.43 -2.52
C ILE A 165 -21.12 0.63 -4.01
N ARG A 166 -22.04 0.24 -4.91
CA ARG A 166 -21.87 0.46 -6.37
C ARG A 166 -21.77 1.94 -6.71
N GLU A 167 -22.64 2.77 -6.15
CA GLU A 167 -22.63 4.22 -6.37
C GLU A 167 -21.34 4.86 -5.87
N ARG A 168 -20.90 4.50 -4.65
CA ARG A 168 -19.63 4.97 -4.08
C ARG A 168 -18.43 4.50 -4.89
N GLY A 169 -18.40 3.25 -5.34
CA GLY A 169 -17.36 2.73 -6.22
C GLY A 169 -17.29 3.49 -7.55
N ALA A 170 -18.42 3.69 -8.22
CA ALA A 170 -18.49 4.39 -9.49
C ALA A 170 -17.95 5.83 -9.38
N SER A 171 -18.22 6.51 -8.26
CA SER A 171 -17.70 7.87 -8.01
C SER A 171 -16.18 7.96 -7.95
N VAL A 172 -15.48 6.84 -7.74
CA VAL A 172 -14.02 6.74 -7.65
C VAL A 172 -13.41 5.83 -8.71
N GLY A 173 -14.15 5.57 -9.80
CA GLY A 173 -13.69 4.76 -10.92
C GLY A 173 -13.56 3.26 -10.63
N PHE A 174 -14.20 2.76 -9.58
CA PHE A 174 -14.25 1.33 -9.26
C PHE A 174 -15.63 0.75 -9.57
N GLU A 175 -15.70 -0.08 -10.61
CA GLU A 175 -16.95 -0.74 -11.02
C GLU A 175 -17.16 -2.04 -10.23
N PHE A 176 -18.19 -2.05 -9.38
CA PHE A 176 -18.64 -3.26 -8.68
C PHE A 176 -19.61 -4.04 -9.56
N GLY A 177 -19.28 -5.30 -9.84
CA GLY A 177 -20.13 -6.20 -10.61
C GLY A 177 -20.95 -7.15 -9.74
N PRO A 178 -21.65 -8.11 -10.37
CA PRO A 178 -22.44 -9.09 -9.66
C PRO A 178 -21.53 -10.06 -8.89
N ARG A 179 -21.81 -10.25 -7.61
CA ARG A 179 -21.18 -11.26 -6.76
C ARG A 179 -22.21 -11.78 -5.78
N ASN A 180 -22.20 -13.09 -5.53
CA ASN A 180 -23.16 -13.76 -4.66
C ASN A 180 -22.51 -14.50 -3.47
N ARG A 181 -21.18 -14.61 -3.42
CA ARG A 181 -20.45 -15.36 -2.39
C ARG A 181 -19.30 -14.59 -1.77
N ILE A 182 -19.00 -14.89 -0.50
CA ILE A 182 -17.82 -14.43 0.25
C ILE A 182 -16.90 -15.63 0.40
N TYR A 183 -15.62 -15.42 0.15
CA TYR A 183 -14.59 -16.45 0.16
C TYR A 183 -13.47 -16.10 1.14
N ASN A 184 -12.64 -17.10 1.46
CA ASN A 184 -11.41 -16.89 2.20
C ASN A 184 -10.40 -16.07 1.34
N THR A 185 -9.58 -15.25 1.99
CA THR A 185 -8.64 -14.34 1.30
C THR A 185 -7.18 -14.55 1.71
N PHE A 186 -6.88 -15.57 2.50
CA PHE A 186 -5.55 -15.83 3.03
C PHE A 186 -4.48 -16.01 1.94
N ASP A 187 -4.76 -16.84 0.93
CA ASP A 187 -3.82 -17.07 -0.17
C ASP A 187 -3.61 -15.81 -1.01
N ALA A 188 -4.62 -14.94 -1.11
CA ALA A 188 -4.48 -13.64 -1.75
C ALA A 188 -3.54 -12.71 -0.95
N HIS A 189 -3.60 -12.75 0.38
CA HIS A 189 -2.67 -12.01 1.25
C HIS A 189 -1.24 -12.52 1.17
N ARG A 190 -1.05 -13.85 1.15
CA ARG A 190 0.28 -14.45 0.90
C ARG A 190 0.88 -14.01 -0.43
N LEU A 191 0.05 -13.94 -1.46
CA LEU A 191 0.49 -13.49 -2.78
C LEU A 191 0.82 -11.99 -2.79
N LEU A 192 0.09 -11.17 -2.01
CA LEU A 192 0.43 -9.76 -1.82
C LEU A 192 1.75 -9.56 -1.07
N GLN A 193 2.06 -10.41 -0.08
CA GLN A 193 3.35 -10.36 0.61
C GLN A 193 4.51 -10.64 -0.34
N TRP A 194 4.38 -11.64 -1.21
CA TRP A 194 5.34 -11.88 -2.28
C TRP A 194 5.44 -10.68 -3.24
N ALA A 195 4.31 -10.15 -3.70
CA ALA A 195 4.30 -9.03 -4.65
C ALA A 195 4.91 -7.74 -4.09
N ALA A 196 4.98 -7.58 -2.76
CA ALA A 196 5.73 -6.50 -2.12
C ALA A 196 7.23 -6.60 -2.39
N ILE A 197 7.79 -7.80 -2.31
CA ILE A 197 9.21 -8.06 -2.62
C ILE A 197 9.51 -7.76 -4.09
N GLU A 198 8.56 -8.04 -4.98
CA GLU A 198 8.66 -7.79 -6.42
C GLU A 198 8.34 -6.33 -6.82
N GLY A 199 7.98 -5.46 -5.87
CA GLY A 199 7.63 -4.05 -6.14
C GLY A 199 6.29 -3.86 -6.88
N LYS A 200 5.37 -4.82 -6.77
CA LYS A 200 4.06 -4.85 -7.45
C LYS A 200 2.87 -5.04 -6.51
N GLN A 201 3.04 -4.79 -5.21
CA GLN A 201 1.99 -5.00 -4.21
C GLN A 201 0.70 -4.23 -4.50
N VAL A 202 0.79 -2.90 -4.69
CA VAL A 202 -0.38 -2.05 -4.95
C VAL A 202 -1.06 -2.41 -6.29
N PRO A 203 -0.34 -2.57 -7.42
CA PRO A 203 -0.93 -3.09 -8.65
C PRO A 203 -1.67 -4.42 -8.45
N LEU A 204 -1.06 -5.39 -7.77
CA LEU A 204 -1.70 -6.68 -7.52
C LEU A 204 -2.94 -6.54 -6.62
N LYS A 205 -2.87 -5.70 -5.58
CA LYS A 205 -4.02 -5.43 -4.71
C LYS A 205 -5.22 -4.92 -5.51
N LEU A 206 -5.00 -3.98 -6.43
CA LEU A 206 -6.05 -3.46 -7.30
C LEU A 206 -6.61 -4.54 -8.24
N ALA A 207 -5.74 -5.39 -8.82
CA ALA A 207 -6.16 -6.50 -9.68
C ALA A 207 -7.01 -7.52 -8.90
N LEU A 208 -6.62 -7.88 -7.67
CA LEU A 208 -7.36 -8.80 -6.81
C LEU A 208 -8.71 -8.21 -6.38
N LEU A 209 -8.75 -6.93 -6.02
CA LEU A 209 -10.00 -6.23 -5.71
C LEU A 209 -10.94 -6.22 -6.92
N ARG A 210 -10.43 -5.98 -8.13
CA ARG A 210 -11.21 -6.04 -9.38
C ARG A 210 -11.73 -7.44 -9.68
N ALA A 211 -10.87 -8.45 -9.61
CA ALA A 211 -11.26 -9.85 -9.82
C ALA A 211 -12.39 -10.24 -8.84
N TYR A 212 -12.24 -9.86 -7.56
CA TYR A 212 -13.21 -10.22 -6.53
C TYR A 212 -14.52 -9.41 -6.62
N HIS A 213 -14.43 -8.08 -6.61
CA HIS A 213 -15.58 -7.18 -6.49
C HIS A 213 -16.18 -6.73 -7.82
N GLY A 214 -15.37 -6.63 -8.87
CA GLY A 214 -15.81 -6.29 -10.22
C GLY A 214 -16.27 -7.51 -11.01
N GLU A 215 -15.51 -8.60 -10.96
CA GLU A 215 -15.74 -9.78 -11.81
C GLU A 215 -16.41 -10.94 -11.05
N GLY A 216 -16.54 -10.85 -9.73
CA GLY A 216 -17.18 -11.88 -8.91
C GLY A 216 -16.38 -13.18 -8.79
N LYS A 217 -15.07 -13.15 -9.08
CA LYS A 217 -14.18 -14.31 -9.02
C LYS A 217 -13.85 -14.71 -7.58
N ASP A 218 -13.48 -15.97 -7.41
CA ASP A 218 -13.08 -16.56 -6.13
C ASP A 218 -11.58 -16.27 -5.86
N PRO A 219 -11.23 -15.50 -4.82
CA PRO A 219 -9.85 -15.18 -4.46
C PRO A 219 -9.17 -16.29 -3.65
N SER A 220 -9.85 -17.41 -3.38
CA SER A 220 -9.24 -18.64 -2.87
C SER A 220 -8.86 -19.61 -3.99
N ASN A 221 -9.30 -19.36 -5.23
CA ASN A 221 -8.91 -20.15 -6.38
C ASN A 221 -7.52 -19.73 -6.88
N HIS A 222 -6.57 -20.65 -6.86
CA HIS A 222 -5.18 -20.38 -7.25
C HIS A 222 -5.05 -19.91 -8.70
N ASP A 223 -5.86 -20.40 -9.64
CA ASP A 223 -5.77 -19.95 -11.03
C ASP A 223 -6.24 -18.49 -11.18
N VAL A 224 -7.27 -18.08 -10.43
CA VAL A 224 -7.69 -16.66 -10.37
C VAL A 224 -6.58 -15.77 -9.80
N LEU A 225 -5.88 -16.25 -8.79
CA LEU A 225 -4.77 -15.52 -8.16
C LEU A 225 -3.55 -15.41 -9.08
N VAL A 226 -3.22 -16.48 -9.81
CA VAL A 226 -2.15 -16.48 -10.82
C VAL A 226 -2.49 -15.52 -11.96
N ASP A 227 -3.72 -15.58 -12.50
CA ASP A 227 -4.18 -14.66 -13.56
C ASP A 227 -4.07 -13.20 -13.11
N ALA A 228 -4.45 -12.90 -11.86
CA ALA A 228 -4.33 -11.55 -11.30
C ALA A 228 -2.86 -11.10 -11.20
N ALA A 229 -1.95 -11.99 -10.79
CA ALA A 229 -0.52 -11.71 -10.76
C ALA A 229 0.05 -11.45 -12.16
N GLU A 230 -0.26 -12.30 -13.13
CA GLU A 230 0.18 -12.12 -14.53
C GLU A 230 -0.31 -10.80 -15.11
N SER A 231 -1.55 -10.40 -14.81
CA SER A 231 -2.15 -9.16 -15.31
C SER A 231 -1.38 -7.89 -14.90
N VAL A 232 -0.57 -7.96 -13.84
CA VAL A 232 0.25 -6.85 -13.35
C VAL A 232 1.75 -7.02 -13.64
N GLY A 233 2.09 -8.02 -14.45
CA GLY A 233 3.45 -8.31 -14.91
C GLY A 233 4.29 -9.15 -13.94
N LEU A 234 3.67 -9.82 -12.97
CA LEU A 234 4.35 -10.78 -12.10
C LEU A 234 4.49 -12.15 -12.80
N ASN A 235 5.49 -12.93 -12.40
CA ASN A 235 5.74 -14.25 -12.98
C ASN A 235 4.71 -15.29 -12.51
N ALA A 236 3.97 -15.87 -13.45
CA ALA A 236 2.94 -16.88 -13.19
C ALA A 236 3.45 -18.12 -12.45
N ALA A 237 4.63 -18.61 -12.83
CA ALA A 237 5.21 -19.81 -12.24
C ALA A 237 5.66 -19.56 -10.80
N GLU A 238 6.22 -18.39 -10.51
CA GLU A 238 6.56 -18.00 -9.14
C GLU A 238 5.30 -17.76 -8.29
N ALA A 239 4.28 -17.09 -8.82
CA ALA A 239 2.99 -16.96 -8.16
C ALA A 239 2.40 -18.34 -7.80
N ARG A 240 2.43 -19.29 -8.73
CA ARG A 240 1.96 -20.66 -8.50
C ARG A 240 2.78 -21.39 -7.44
N LYS A 241 4.10 -21.21 -7.40
CA LYS A 241 4.95 -21.78 -6.34
C LYS A 241 4.58 -21.21 -4.96
N VAL A 242 4.34 -19.89 -4.88
CA VAL A 242 3.88 -19.26 -3.64
C VAL A 242 2.59 -19.93 -3.18
N LEU A 243 1.60 -20.10 -4.07
CA LEU A 243 0.27 -20.61 -3.75
C LEU A 243 0.25 -22.12 -3.42
N GLN A 244 1.09 -22.93 -4.08
CA GLN A 244 1.20 -24.37 -3.82
C GLN A 244 1.95 -24.70 -2.52
N GLY A 245 2.80 -23.79 -2.04
CA GLY A 245 3.57 -23.94 -0.81
C GLY A 245 2.87 -23.35 0.42
N ASN A 246 3.66 -23.08 1.45
CA ASN A 246 3.28 -22.29 2.64
C ASN A 246 4.05 -20.97 2.71
N ASN A 247 4.64 -20.53 1.59
CA ASN A 247 5.42 -19.30 1.54
C ASN A 247 4.58 -18.12 2.04
N TYR A 248 5.19 -17.31 2.92
CA TYR A 248 4.61 -16.11 3.51
C TYR A 248 3.44 -16.33 4.48
N ALA A 249 3.09 -17.59 4.80
CA ALA A 249 1.96 -17.89 5.66
C ALA A 249 2.17 -17.37 7.09
N ASP A 250 3.35 -17.62 7.67
CA ASP A 250 3.67 -17.21 9.04
C ASP A 250 3.80 -15.68 9.14
N GLU A 251 4.39 -15.05 8.13
CA GLU A 251 4.54 -13.60 8.04
C GLU A 251 3.17 -12.89 7.98
N VAL A 252 2.26 -13.36 7.12
CA VAL A 252 0.91 -12.80 7.02
C VAL A 252 0.16 -12.94 8.34
N ARG A 253 0.20 -14.13 8.96
CA ARG A 253 -0.47 -14.37 10.25
C ARG A 253 0.09 -13.51 11.38
N ALA A 254 1.41 -13.37 11.43
CA ALA A 254 2.07 -12.53 12.42
C ALA A 254 1.68 -11.05 12.25
N GLU A 255 1.64 -10.56 11.01
CA GLU A 255 1.30 -9.17 10.71
C GLU A 255 -0.18 -8.85 10.97
N GLU A 256 -1.10 -9.75 10.64
CA GLU A 256 -2.51 -9.63 11.03
C GLU A 256 -2.66 -9.52 12.54
N GLY A 257 -1.98 -10.41 13.29
CA GLY A 257 -1.96 -10.40 14.75
C GLY A 257 -1.41 -9.10 15.32
N GLN A 258 -0.37 -8.53 14.69
CA GLN A 258 0.19 -7.24 15.06
C GLN A 258 -0.86 -6.13 14.92
N TYR A 259 -1.50 -5.97 13.76
CA TYR A 259 -2.51 -4.90 13.57
C TYR A 259 -3.75 -5.08 14.46
N GLN A 260 -4.16 -6.32 14.71
CA GLN A 260 -5.22 -6.61 15.69
C GLN A 260 -4.81 -6.19 17.11
N SER A 261 -3.57 -6.49 17.53
CA SER A 261 -3.05 -6.08 18.85
C SER A 261 -2.91 -4.57 19.00
N MET A 262 -2.74 -3.87 17.87
CA MET A 262 -2.74 -2.41 17.76
C MET A 262 -4.16 -1.81 17.83
N GLY A 263 -5.20 -2.63 17.97
CA GLY A 263 -6.59 -2.18 18.11
C GLY A 263 -7.30 -1.95 16.77
N ILE A 264 -6.71 -2.33 15.64
CA ILE A 264 -7.41 -2.31 14.35
C ILE A 264 -8.45 -3.44 14.35
N GLN A 265 -9.73 -3.07 14.36
CA GLN A 265 -10.87 -4.00 14.38
C GLN A 265 -11.71 -3.96 13.10
N SER A 266 -11.41 -3.03 12.20
CA SER A 266 -12.14 -2.84 10.95
C SER A 266 -11.22 -2.29 9.87
N VAL A 267 -11.53 -2.61 8.61
CA VAL A 267 -10.76 -2.19 7.43
C VAL A 267 -11.65 -1.48 6.39
N PRO A 268 -11.10 -0.56 5.58
CA PRO A 268 -9.69 -0.15 5.57
C PRO A 268 -9.32 0.71 6.77
N ALA A 269 -8.09 0.52 7.26
CA ALA A 269 -7.46 1.42 8.23
C ALA A 269 -6.19 1.98 7.58
N ILE A 270 -6.14 3.30 7.44
CA ILE A 270 -5.10 4.02 6.71
C ILE A 270 -4.29 4.81 7.72
N ILE A 271 -3.02 4.46 7.87
CA ILE A 271 -2.13 5.07 8.86
C ILE A 271 -1.07 5.88 8.12
N PHE A 272 -1.02 7.18 8.38
CA PHE A 272 -0.04 8.08 7.79
C PHE A 272 1.11 8.32 8.77
N ASN A 273 2.35 8.18 8.27
CA ASN A 273 3.60 8.38 9.02
C ASN A 273 3.59 7.68 10.40
N ASN A 274 2.97 6.50 10.48
CA ASN A 274 2.81 5.70 11.71
C ASN A 274 2.16 6.44 12.90
N ARG A 275 1.42 7.53 12.64
CA ARG A 275 0.93 8.46 13.66
C ARG A 275 -0.56 8.78 13.54
N TYR A 276 -1.04 8.96 12.32
CA TYR A 276 -2.39 9.45 12.05
C TYR A 276 -3.24 8.35 11.44
N LEU A 277 -4.33 7.97 12.10
CA LEU A 277 -5.23 6.90 11.65
C LEU A 277 -6.51 7.49 11.02
N VAL A 278 -6.77 7.13 9.77
CA VAL A 278 -8.05 7.35 9.08
C VAL A 278 -8.72 5.99 8.88
N SER A 279 -9.96 5.86 9.37
CA SER A 279 -10.73 4.62 9.25
C SER A 279 -11.80 4.71 8.17
N GLY A 280 -11.99 3.63 7.40
CA GLY A 280 -13.06 3.49 6.41
C GLY A 280 -12.71 4.01 5.01
N GLY A 281 -13.59 3.71 4.05
CA GLY A 281 -13.48 4.16 2.66
C GLY A 281 -13.90 5.63 2.50
N GLN A 282 -13.10 6.55 3.03
CA GLN A 282 -13.38 8.00 3.02
C GLN A 282 -13.45 8.59 1.60
N PRO A 283 -14.19 9.69 1.39
CA PRO A 283 -14.18 10.43 0.13
C PRO A 283 -12.79 10.94 -0.26
N VAL A 284 -12.59 11.23 -1.55
CA VAL A 284 -11.33 11.77 -2.09
C VAL A 284 -10.94 13.06 -1.36
N GLU A 285 -11.89 13.97 -1.18
CA GLU A 285 -11.68 15.28 -0.57
C GLU A 285 -11.27 15.17 0.90
N ALA A 286 -11.76 14.16 1.61
CA ALA A 286 -11.38 13.90 2.99
C ALA A 286 -9.92 13.41 3.09
N PHE A 287 -9.47 12.56 2.15
CA PHE A 287 -8.07 12.17 2.07
C PHE A 287 -7.17 13.35 1.68
N GLU A 288 -7.58 14.19 0.74
CA GLU A 288 -6.82 15.41 0.36
C GLU A 288 -6.60 16.33 1.57
N GLN A 289 -7.68 16.64 2.30
CA GLN A 289 -7.61 17.49 3.48
C GLN A 289 -6.75 16.88 4.58
N ALA A 290 -6.92 15.58 4.87
CA ALA A 290 -6.12 14.89 5.88
C ALA A 290 -4.63 14.93 5.53
N ILE A 291 -4.28 14.62 4.28
CA ILE A 291 -2.89 14.64 3.81
C ILE A 291 -2.33 16.07 3.90
N GLN A 292 -3.04 17.08 3.41
CA GLN A 292 -2.59 18.48 3.51
C GLN A 292 -2.34 18.92 4.95
N GLN A 293 -3.22 18.53 5.88
CA GLN A 293 -3.02 18.83 7.29
C GLN A 293 -1.78 18.13 7.86
N ILE A 294 -1.57 16.85 7.53
CA ILE A 294 -0.39 16.09 7.97
C ILE A 294 0.91 16.74 7.47
N LEU A 295 0.94 17.19 6.22
CA LEU A 295 2.11 17.85 5.62
C LEU A 295 2.35 19.27 6.16
N ALA A 296 1.33 19.92 6.70
CA ALA A 296 1.46 21.21 7.38
C ALA A 296 1.96 21.07 8.82
N GLU A 297 1.79 19.89 9.44
CA GLU A 297 2.24 19.58 10.80
C GLU A 297 3.66 18.98 10.87
N ALA A 298 4.22 18.54 9.73
CA ALA A 298 5.53 17.93 9.59
C ALA A 298 6.67 18.95 9.50
#